data_AF-A0A3B9WZW9-F1
#
_entry.id   AF-A0A3B9WZW9-F1
#
_cell.length_a   1.000
_cell.length_b   1.000
_cell.length_c   1.000
_cell.angle_alpha   90.00
_cell.angle_beta   90.00
_cell.angle_gamma   90.00
#
_symmetry.space_group_name_H-M   'P 1'
#
loop_
_entity.id
_entity.type
_entity.pdbx_description
1 polymer ?
#
loop_
_entity_poly.entity_id
_entity_poly.type
_entity_poly.pdbx_seq_one_letter_code
_entity_poly.pdbx_strand_id
1 'polypeptide(L)'
;MTQIRNLFDPQRGLQRSIEKVISYQASQEDRLKAEISEYIVTESIDQQLEILLEKIEAALDSGGGHEIGVWVSGFYGSGKSSFTKYLGLALDDSVQVDGQPFVRHLHDRLTRPKTKALLGAVNKRLSAAVIMLDLASQQIAGATLAEVSTVLYYKVLQELGYSRNMKVAALERKLKKDKRYEEFRKLFQEET
;
A
#
# COMPACT_ATOMS: atom_id res chain seq x y z
N MET A 1 12.02 -36.16 -28.01
CA MET A 1 11.12 -35.84 -26.88
C MET A 1 11.38 -34.42 -26.43
N THR A 2 10.36 -33.59 -26.30
CA THR A 2 10.50 -32.24 -25.74
C THR A 2 10.75 -32.35 -24.24
N GLN A 3 11.83 -31.76 -23.73
CA GLN A 3 12.03 -31.67 -22.29
C GLN A 3 11.03 -30.68 -21.70
N ILE A 4 10.36 -31.04 -20.60
CA ILE A 4 9.33 -30.19 -19.94
C ILE A 4 9.89 -28.79 -19.63
N ARG A 5 11.17 -28.70 -19.25
CA ARG A 5 11.90 -27.43 -19.06
C ARG A 5 11.75 -26.45 -20.23
N ASN A 6 11.68 -26.96 -21.46
CA ASN A 6 11.63 -26.14 -22.67
C ASN A 6 10.21 -25.62 -22.98
N LEU A 7 9.19 -26.01 -22.20
CA LEU A 7 7.83 -25.48 -22.28
C LEU A 7 7.66 -24.16 -21.52
N PHE A 8 8.59 -23.83 -20.63
CA PHE A 8 8.51 -22.63 -19.81
C PHE A 8 9.15 -21.43 -20.49
N ASP A 9 8.66 -20.24 -20.17
CA ASP A 9 9.19 -18.98 -20.68
C ASP A 9 10.68 -18.81 -20.30
N PRO A 10 11.60 -18.80 -21.28
CA PRO A 10 13.03 -18.70 -21.01
C PRO A 10 13.43 -17.35 -20.41
N GLN A 11 12.62 -16.29 -20.58
CA GLN A 11 12.90 -14.97 -20.01
C GLN A 11 12.63 -14.92 -18.49
N ARG A 12 11.72 -15.76 -17.99
CA ARG A 12 11.37 -15.80 -16.56
C ARG A 12 12.28 -16.73 -15.75
N GLY A 13 12.86 -17.72 -16.41
CA GLY A 13 13.72 -18.72 -15.78
C GLY A 13 12.96 -19.66 -14.82
N LEU A 14 13.61 -20.77 -14.45
CA LEU A 14 13.04 -21.82 -13.60
C LEU A 14 13.66 -21.88 -12.19
N GLN A 15 14.75 -21.16 -11.97
CA GLN A 15 15.56 -21.26 -10.75
C GLN A 15 15.24 -20.18 -9.71
N ARG A 16 14.17 -19.40 -9.94
CA ARG A 16 13.78 -18.30 -9.07
C ARG A 16 12.83 -18.77 -7.98
N SER A 17 12.94 -18.15 -6.80
CA SER A 17 11.95 -18.35 -5.73
C SER A 17 10.63 -17.69 -6.13
N ILE A 18 9.51 -18.37 -5.91
CA ILE A 18 8.17 -17.82 -6.07
C ILE A 18 7.53 -17.75 -4.68
N GLU A 19 7.19 -16.54 -4.27
CA GLU A 19 6.49 -16.34 -3.00
C GLU A 19 5.08 -16.90 -3.09
N LYS A 20 4.70 -17.68 -2.08
CA LYS A 20 3.37 -18.30 -2.01
C LYS A 20 2.28 -17.31 -1.68
N VAL A 21 2.64 -16.21 -1.01
CA VAL A 21 1.70 -15.24 -0.44
C VAL A 21 2.20 -13.82 -0.70
N ILE A 22 1.29 -12.96 -1.13
CA ILE A 22 1.55 -11.52 -1.27
C ILE A 22 1.59 -10.89 0.11
N SER A 23 2.74 -10.29 0.45
CA SER A 23 2.93 -9.49 1.67
C SER A 23 3.00 -8.01 1.34
N TYR A 24 2.49 -7.18 2.25
CA TYR A 24 2.58 -5.72 2.18
C TYR A 24 3.95 -5.17 2.59
N GLN A 25 4.79 -5.97 3.27
CA GLN A 25 6.08 -5.53 3.81
C GLN A 25 7.27 -5.83 2.88
N ALA A 26 7.05 -6.61 1.82
CA ALA A 26 8.10 -6.95 0.87
C ALA A 26 8.39 -5.76 -0.06
N SER A 27 9.32 -4.90 0.37
CA SER A 27 9.70 -3.64 -0.30
C SER A 27 10.99 -3.74 -1.14
N GLN A 28 11.52 -4.95 -1.36
CA GLN A 28 12.64 -5.09 -2.30
C GLN A 28 12.13 -4.82 -3.71
N GLU A 29 12.64 -3.76 -4.34
CA GLU A 29 12.23 -3.29 -5.66
C GLU A 29 12.25 -4.41 -6.71
N ASP A 30 13.30 -5.24 -6.73
CA ASP A 30 13.41 -6.41 -7.63
C ASP A 30 12.25 -7.39 -7.47
N ARG A 31 11.77 -7.60 -6.26
CA ARG A 31 10.62 -8.48 -5.99
C ARG A 31 9.33 -7.82 -6.46
N LEU A 32 9.15 -6.55 -6.14
CA LEU A 32 7.97 -5.80 -6.55
C LEU A 32 7.86 -5.73 -8.07
N LYS A 33 9.00 -5.58 -8.76
CA LYS A 33 9.12 -5.66 -10.22
C LYS A 33 8.64 -7.01 -10.76
N ALA A 34 9.14 -8.11 -10.21
CA ALA A 34 8.72 -9.45 -10.62
C ALA A 34 7.21 -9.65 -10.38
N GLU A 35 6.73 -9.29 -9.18
CA GLU A 35 5.34 -9.37 -8.76
C GLU A 35 4.38 -8.62 -9.72
N ILE A 36 4.64 -7.34 -10.00
CA ILE A 36 3.78 -6.56 -10.90
C ILE A 36 3.92 -7.02 -12.35
N SER A 37 5.11 -7.53 -12.74
CA SER A 37 5.32 -8.05 -14.09
C SER A 37 4.52 -9.32 -14.40
N GLU A 38 4.15 -10.05 -13.35
CA GLU A 38 3.41 -11.31 -13.42
C GLU A 38 1.94 -11.15 -13.05
N TYR A 39 1.55 -9.96 -12.60
CA TYR A 39 0.17 -9.68 -12.25
C TYR A 39 -0.71 -9.69 -13.50
N ILE A 40 -1.65 -10.63 -13.54
CA ILE A 40 -2.65 -10.71 -14.59
C ILE A 40 -3.94 -10.08 -14.09
N VAL A 41 -4.27 -8.92 -14.66
CA VAL A 41 -5.57 -8.27 -14.46
C VAL A 41 -6.59 -9.02 -15.32
N THR A 42 -7.46 -9.78 -14.67
CA THR A 42 -8.62 -10.38 -15.33
C THR A 42 -9.68 -9.31 -15.60
N GLU A 43 -10.62 -9.62 -16.49
CA GLU A 43 -11.76 -8.73 -16.77
C GLU A 43 -12.52 -8.33 -15.49
N SER A 44 -12.71 -9.28 -14.57
CA SER A 44 -13.35 -9.03 -13.28
C SER A 44 -12.54 -8.07 -12.40
N ILE A 45 -11.22 -8.25 -12.31
CA ILE A 45 -10.34 -7.34 -11.55
C ILE A 45 -10.40 -5.92 -12.14
N ASP A 46 -10.31 -5.80 -13.46
CA ASP A 46 -10.36 -4.52 -14.17
C ASP A 46 -11.70 -3.81 -13.91
N GLN A 47 -12.82 -4.55 -13.98
CA GLN A 47 -14.15 -4.01 -13.67
C GLN A 47 -14.30 -3.56 -12.21
N GLN A 48 -13.78 -4.32 -11.25
CA GLN A 48 -13.84 -3.92 -9.84
C GLN A 48 -12.95 -2.69 -9.55
N LEU A 49 -11.79 -2.57 -10.21
CA LEU A 49 -10.97 -1.36 -10.15
C LEU A 49 -11.71 -0.17 -10.74
N GLU A 50 -12.36 -0.32 -11.90
CA GLU A 50 -13.16 0.76 -12.51
C GLU A 50 -14.22 1.28 -11.54
N ILE A 51 -15.04 0.38 -10.97
CA ILE A 51 -16.10 0.75 -10.03
C ILE A 51 -15.52 1.48 -8.82
N LEU A 52 -14.42 0.98 -8.24
CA LEU A 52 -13.79 1.60 -7.09
C LEU A 52 -13.25 3.00 -7.42
N LEU A 53 -12.55 3.15 -8.55
CA LEU A 53 -11.97 4.42 -8.98
C LEU A 53 -13.06 5.46 -9.29
N GLU A 54 -14.19 5.07 -9.89
CA GLU A 54 -15.35 5.95 -10.08
C GLU A 54 -15.91 6.47 -8.75
N LYS A 55 -15.98 5.61 -7.72
CA LYS A 55 -16.42 6.03 -6.39
C LYS A 55 -15.44 6.99 -5.73
N ILE A 56 -14.14 6.76 -5.90
CA ILE A 56 -13.10 7.67 -5.41
C ILE A 56 -13.20 9.02 -6.13
N GLU A 57 -13.35 9.02 -7.46
CA GLU A 57 -13.49 10.25 -8.25
C GLU A 57 -14.73 11.05 -7.83
N ALA A 58 -15.90 10.40 -7.73
CA ALA A 58 -17.13 11.05 -7.29
C ALA A 58 -17.02 11.63 -5.87
N ALA A 59 -16.26 10.99 -4.98
CA ALA A 59 -15.99 11.50 -3.64
C ALA A 59 -15.08 12.75 -3.66
N LEU A 60 -14.09 12.77 -4.55
CA LEU A 60 -13.22 13.93 -4.74
C LEU A 60 -14.00 15.11 -5.33
N ASP A 61 -14.93 14.86 -6.26
CA ASP A 61 -15.77 15.90 -6.88
C ASP A 61 -16.77 16.53 -5.90
N SER A 62 -17.29 15.75 -4.95
CA SER A 62 -18.26 16.20 -3.95
C SER A 62 -17.64 16.97 -2.77
N GLY A 63 -16.37 17.34 -2.86
CA GLY A 63 -15.66 18.08 -1.82
C GLY A 63 -15.07 17.22 -0.71
N GLY A 64 -14.99 15.89 -0.92
CA GLY A 64 -14.24 14.97 -0.07
C GLY A 64 -14.99 14.50 1.17
N GLY A 65 -16.07 13.72 1.02
CA GLY A 65 -16.68 12.99 2.13
C GLY A 65 -15.64 12.09 2.83
N HIS A 66 -15.32 12.41 4.09
CA HIS A 66 -14.05 12.02 4.74
C HIS A 66 -13.91 10.56 5.17
N GLU A 67 -14.88 9.68 4.89
CA GLU A 67 -14.90 8.32 5.45
C GLU A 67 -15.46 7.30 4.44
N ILE A 68 -14.61 6.81 3.55
CA ILE A 68 -14.98 5.76 2.59
C ILE A 68 -14.38 4.43 3.05
N GLY A 69 -15.24 3.49 3.43
CA GLY A 69 -14.87 2.10 3.68
C GLY A 69 -15.08 1.24 2.44
N VAL A 70 -14.05 0.48 2.05
CA VAL A 70 -14.13 -0.48 0.95
C VAL A 70 -13.88 -1.89 1.49
N TRP A 71 -14.78 -2.82 1.19
CA TRP A 71 -14.64 -4.22 1.57
C TRP A 71 -14.30 -5.07 0.34
N VAL A 72 -13.11 -5.69 0.34
CA VAL A 72 -12.66 -6.57 -0.73
C VAL A 72 -12.78 -8.03 -0.28
N SER A 73 -13.66 -8.80 -0.94
CA SER A 73 -13.95 -10.20 -0.61
C SER A 73 -13.82 -11.12 -1.82
N GLY A 74 -13.79 -12.44 -1.59
CA GLY A 74 -13.58 -13.45 -2.63
C GLY A 74 -12.80 -14.69 -2.16
N PHE A 75 -12.82 -15.75 -2.96
CA PHE A 75 -12.22 -17.05 -2.63
C PHE A 75 -10.67 -17.01 -2.53
N TYR A 76 -10.07 -18.05 -1.94
CA TYR A 76 -8.62 -18.18 -1.90
C TYR A 76 -8.03 -18.17 -3.32
N GLY A 77 -6.93 -17.44 -3.52
CA GLY A 77 -6.30 -17.30 -4.84
C GLY A 77 -6.99 -16.32 -5.80
N SER A 78 -8.09 -15.66 -5.42
CA SER A 78 -8.82 -14.73 -6.31
C SER A 78 -8.14 -13.37 -6.54
N GLY A 79 -6.93 -13.15 -6.00
CA GLY A 79 -6.16 -11.92 -6.22
C GLY A 79 -6.49 -10.74 -5.29
N LYS A 80 -7.26 -10.93 -4.20
CA LYS A 80 -7.65 -9.84 -3.28
C LYS A 80 -6.47 -9.05 -2.71
N SER A 81 -5.46 -9.73 -2.16
CA SER A 81 -4.31 -9.07 -1.55
C SER A 81 -3.46 -8.33 -2.60
N SER A 82 -3.33 -8.89 -3.81
CA SER A 82 -2.69 -8.20 -4.94
C SER A 82 -3.47 -6.97 -5.36
N PHE A 83 -4.80 -7.07 -5.45
CA PHE A 83 -5.69 -5.96 -5.80
C PHE A 83 -5.47 -4.76 -4.88
N THR A 84 -5.54 -4.98 -3.56
CA THR A 84 -5.40 -3.91 -2.57
C THR A 84 -3.96 -3.41 -2.46
N LYS A 85 -2.96 -4.33 -2.50
CA LYS A 85 -1.54 -3.96 -2.49
C LYS A 85 -1.20 -3.06 -3.67
N TYR A 86 -1.50 -3.48 -4.90
CA TYR A 86 -1.07 -2.74 -6.08
C TYR A 86 -1.87 -1.45 -6.25
N LEU A 87 -3.16 -1.42 -5.89
CA LEU A 87 -3.90 -0.17 -5.85
C LEU A 87 -3.26 0.82 -4.86
N GLY A 88 -2.97 0.39 -3.62
CA GLY A 88 -2.37 1.29 -2.65
C GLY A 88 -0.97 1.75 -3.07
N LEU A 89 -0.10 0.86 -3.59
CA LEU A 89 1.21 1.27 -4.13
C LEU A 89 1.07 2.22 -5.33
N ALA A 90 0.01 2.08 -6.12
CA ALA A 90 -0.26 2.99 -7.24
C ALA A 90 -0.80 4.35 -6.82
N LEU A 91 -1.21 4.53 -5.56
CA LEU A 91 -1.62 5.81 -4.98
C LEU A 91 -0.52 6.45 -4.11
N ASP A 92 0.61 5.75 -3.94
CA ASP A 92 1.77 6.25 -3.21
C ASP A 92 2.83 6.73 -4.19
N ASP A 93 2.95 8.06 -4.32
CA ASP A 93 3.88 8.71 -5.24
C ASP A 93 5.36 8.42 -4.91
N SER A 94 5.67 7.92 -3.71
CA SER A 94 7.04 7.57 -3.31
C SER A 94 7.49 6.20 -3.86
N VAL A 95 6.56 5.35 -4.28
CA VAL A 95 6.87 3.98 -4.72
C VAL A 95 7.27 3.97 -6.18
N GLN A 96 8.51 3.52 -6.45
CA GLN A 96 9.06 3.40 -7.79
C GLN A 96 9.59 2.00 -8.05
N VAL A 97 9.54 1.60 -9.32
CA VAL A 97 10.16 0.39 -9.85
C VAL A 97 10.81 0.75 -11.17
N ASP A 98 12.09 0.40 -11.34
CA ASP A 98 12.90 0.76 -12.52
C ASP A 98 12.89 2.28 -12.81
N GLY A 99 12.90 3.09 -11.75
CA GLY A 99 12.84 4.57 -11.86
C GLY A 99 11.53 5.11 -12.45
N GLN A 100 10.47 4.32 -12.50
CA GLN A 100 9.13 4.74 -12.89
C GLN A 100 8.16 4.62 -11.71
N PRO A 101 7.22 5.58 -11.55
CA PRO A 101 6.17 5.47 -10.54
C PRO A 101 5.38 4.17 -10.66
N PHE A 102 5.05 3.53 -9.54
CA PHE A 102 4.37 2.23 -9.52
C PHE A 102 3.03 2.26 -10.27
N VAL A 103 2.31 3.39 -10.23
CA VAL A 103 1.06 3.60 -10.98
C VAL A 103 1.20 3.29 -12.47
N ARG A 104 2.36 3.55 -13.07
CA ARG A 104 2.63 3.27 -14.49
C ARG A 104 2.67 1.76 -14.76
N HIS A 105 3.31 1.01 -13.86
CA HIS A 105 3.37 -0.45 -13.95
C HIS A 105 1.99 -1.08 -13.81
N LEU A 106 1.16 -0.61 -12.86
CA LEU A 106 -0.22 -1.08 -12.73
C LEU A 106 -1.05 -0.70 -13.96
N HIS A 107 -0.93 0.54 -14.44
CA HIS A 107 -1.62 1.04 -15.63
C HIS A 107 -1.36 0.15 -16.86
N ASP A 108 -0.12 -0.31 -17.04
CA ASP A 108 0.24 -1.18 -18.16
C ASP A 108 -0.36 -2.59 -18.07
N ARG A 109 -0.78 -3.02 -16.87
CA ARG A 109 -1.50 -4.28 -16.65
C ARG A 109 -3.00 -4.17 -16.94
N LEU A 110 -3.56 -2.97 -16.84
CA LEU A 110 -4.98 -2.75 -17.14
C LEU A 110 -5.25 -2.92 -18.64
N THR A 111 -6.46 -3.34 -18.96
CA THR A 111 -6.89 -3.58 -20.35
C THR A 111 -7.92 -2.56 -20.80
N ARG A 112 -8.80 -2.12 -19.89
CA ARG A 112 -9.89 -1.20 -20.22
C ARG A 112 -9.39 0.26 -20.26
N PRO A 113 -9.62 1.00 -21.37
CA PRO A 113 -9.19 2.40 -21.48
C PRO A 113 -9.77 3.31 -20.39
N LYS A 114 -11.01 3.04 -19.96
CA LYS A 114 -11.69 3.81 -18.92
C LYS A 114 -11.02 3.64 -17.55
N THR A 115 -10.74 2.40 -17.13
CA THR A 115 -9.99 2.13 -15.89
C THR A 115 -8.63 2.81 -15.89
N LYS A 116 -7.91 2.78 -17.02
CA LYS A 116 -6.63 3.47 -17.19
C LYS A 116 -6.74 4.98 -16.96
N ALA A 117 -7.72 5.61 -17.61
CA ALA A 117 -7.97 7.04 -17.47
C ALA A 117 -8.33 7.41 -16.02
N LEU A 118 -9.21 6.63 -15.38
CA LEU A 118 -9.60 6.82 -13.99
C LEU A 118 -8.42 6.67 -13.03
N LEU A 119 -7.58 5.64 -13.19
CA LEU A 119 -6.41 5.44 -12.34
C LEU A 119 -5.45 6.64 -12.44
N GLY A 120 -5.20 7.12 -13.67
CA GLY A 120 -4.36 8.30 -13.90
C GLY A 120 -4.96 9.59 -13.32
N ALA A 121 -6.28 9.76 -13.41
CA ALA A 121 -6.98 10.92 -12.85
C ALA A 121 -6.96 10.91 -11.32
N VAL A 122 -7.29 9.77 -10.70
CA VAL A 122 -7.27 9.58 -9.25
C VAL A 122 -5.86 9.81 -8.71
N ASN A 123 -4.83 9.18 -9.28
CA ASN A 123 -3.46 9.36 -8.80
C ASN A 123 -3.00 10.82 -8.82
N LYS A 124 -3.34 11.58 -9.86
CA LYS A 124 -2.95 13.00 -9.95
C LYS A 124 -3.70 13.91 -8.98
N ARG A 125 -4.93 13.57 -8.65
CA ARG A 125 -5.82 14.41 -7.81
C ARG A 125 -5.70 14.06 -6.32
N LEU A 126 -5.37 12.81 -6.02
CA LEU A 126 -5.31 12.28 -4.67
C LEU A 126 -3.86 12.25 -4.18
N SER A 127 -3.46 13.24 -3.39
CA SER A 127 -2.20 13.18 -2.62
C SER A 127 -2.41 12.34 -1.36
N ALA A 128 -2.40 11.00 -1.51
CA ALA A 128 -2.61 10.07 -0.40
C ALA A 128 -1.30 9.69 0.30
N ALA A 129 -1.32 9.65 1.64
CA ALA A 129 -0.39 8.84 2.39
C ALA A 129 -0.96 7.42 2.51
N VAL A 130 -0.25 6.43 1.98
CA VAL A 130 -0.73 5.04 1.94
C VAL A 130 -0.12 4.26 3.09
N ILE A 131 -0.98 3.69 3.94
CA ILE A 131 -0.56 2.95 5.13
C ILE A 131 -1.05 1.52 4.99
N MET A 132 -0.12 0.61 4.69
CA MET A 132 -0.42 -0.80 4.48
C MET A 132 -0.34 -1.57 5.80
N LEU A 133 -1.44 -2.19 6.21
CA LEU A 133 -1.53 -2.88 7.49
C LEU A 133 -2.03 -4.32 7.32
N ASP A 134 -1.28 -5.24 7.91
CA ASP A 134 -1.69 -6.62 8.06
C ASP A 134 -1.97 -6.89 9.53
N LEU A 135 -3.25 -6.81 9.89
CA LEU A 135 -3.71 -6.97 11.28
C LEU A 135 -3.42 -8.36 11.85
N ALA A 136 -3.30 -9.39 11.01
CA ALA A 136 -3.02 -10.75 11.47
C ALA A 136 -1.55 -10.92 11.87
N SER A 137 -0.62 -10.28 11.15
CA SER A 137 0.82 -10.36 11.44
C SER A 137 1.34 -9.24 12.35
N GLN A 138 0.63 -8.11 12.46
CA GLN A 138 1.12 -6.91 13.17
C GLN A 138 0.45 -6.69 14.53
N GLN A 139 0.35 -7.75 15.36
CA GLN A 139 -0.09 -7.57 16.75
C GLN A 139 0.90 -6.71 17.54
N ILE A 140 0.38 -5.81 18.38
CA ILE A 140 1.21 -5.02 19.29
C ILE A 140 1.79 -5.96 20.35
N ALA A 141 3.12 -5.99 20.47
CA ALA A 141 3.80 -6.78 21.50
C ALA A 141 3.26 -6.42 22.89
N GLY A 142 2.74 -7.42 23.61
CA GLY A 142 2.16 -7.25 24.94
C GLY A 142 0.65 -6.96 24.99
N ALA A 143 -0.04 -6.88 23.85
CA ALA A 143 -1.47 -6.66 23.79
C ALA A 143 -2.16 -7.58 22.75
N THR A 144 -2.27 -8.86 23.08
CA THR A 144 -2.99 -9.89 22.31
C THR A 144 -4.50 -9.61 22.15
N LEU A 145 -5.03 -8.59 22.83
CA LEU A 145 -6.44 -8.17 22.82
C LEU A 145 -6.63 -6.68 22.45
N ALA A 146 -5.61 -6.00 21.91
CA ALA A 146 -5.79 -4.61 21.49
C ALA A 146 -6.88 -4.50 20.42
N GLU A 147 -7.80 -3.56 20.57
CA GLU A 147 -8.80 -3.27 19.55
C GLU A 147 -8.12 -2.88 18.22
N VAL A 148 -8.74 -3.26 17.10
CA VAL A 148 -8.24 -2.92 15.75
C VAL A 148 -8.01 -1.41 15.62
N SER A 149 -8.93 -0.59 16.15
CA SER A 149 -8.82 0.87 16.23
C SER A 149 -7.50 1.34 16.85
N THR A 150 -7.08 0.67 17.94
CA THR A 150 -5.84 0.97 18.66
C THR A 150 -4.62 0.60 17.82
N VAL A 151 -4.64 -0.58 17.19
CA VAL A 151 -3.56 -1.02 16.30
C VAL A 151 -3.40 -0.06 15.12
N LEU A 152 -4.50 0.27 14.44
CA LEU A 152 -4.53 1.23 13.33
C LEU A 152 -3.96 2.58 13.77
N TYR A 153 -4.45 3.13 14.88
CA TYR A 153 -4.02 4.43 15.39
C TYR A 153 -2.50 4.49 15.64
N TYR A 154 -1.93 3.51 16.36
CA TYR A 154 -0.49 3.51 16.64
C TYR A 154 0.35 3.25 15.42
N LYS A 155 -0.14 2.45 14.46
CA LYS A 155 0.56 2.24 13.21
C LYS A 155 0.61 3.50 12.36
N VAL A 156 -0.49 4.23 12.27
CA VAL A 156 -0.51 5.54 11.63
C VAL A 156 0.48 6.50 12.29
N LEU A 157 0.56 6.52 13.62
CA LEU A 157 1.57 7.34 14.32
C LEU A 157 3.00 6.92 13.96
N GLN A 158 3.29 5.63 13.88
CA GLN A 158 4.61 5.14 13.48
C GLN A 158 4.97 5.58 12.05
N GLU A 159 4.03 5.48 11.10
CA GLU A 159 4.24 5.94 9.73
C GLU A 159 4.44 7.46 9.64
N LEU A 160 3.80 8.23 10.52
CA LEU A 160 4.01 9.68 10.66
C LEU A 160 5.30 10.04 11.41
N GLY A 161 6.16 9.06 11.73
CA GLY A 161 7.47 9.25 12.34
C GLY A 161 7.43 9.48 13.86
N TYR A 162 6.33 9.16 14.54
CA TYR A 162 6.29 9.17 16.00
C TYR A 162 6.95 7.94 16.61
N SER A 163 7.38 8.07 17.86
CA SER A 163 8.04 6.99 18.59
C SER A 163 7.21 5.71 18.66
N ARG A 164 7.89 4.56 18.62
CA ARG A 164 7.27 3.25 18.89
C ARG A 164 6.83 3.11 20.35
N ASN A 165 7.41 3.90 21.26
CA ASN A 165 6.95 3.96 22.64
C ASN A 165 5.73 4.86 22.73
N MET A 166 4.58 4.28 23.11
CA MET A 166 3.29 4.97 23.16
C MET A 166 3.30 6.24 24.03
N LYS A 167 4.02 6.22 25.16
CA LYS A 167 4.11 7.38 26.06
C LYS A 167 4.95 8.50 25.44
N VAL A 168 6.04 8.13 24.76
CA VAL A 168 6.89 9.10 24.04
C VAL A 168 6.11 9.69 22.87
N ALA A 169 5.42 8.89 22.07
CA ALA A 169 4.57 9.38 20.98
C ALA A 169 3.48 10.34 21.49
N ALA A 170 2.85 10.05 22.63
CA ALA A 170 1.88 10.94 23.24
C ALA A 170 2.50 12.29 23.65
N LEU A 171 3.71 12.28 24.23
CA LEU A 171 4.46 13.48 24.56
C LEU A 171 4.84 14.28 23.30
N GLU A 172 5.40 13.63 22.28
CA GLU A 172 5.75 14.25 20.99
C GLU A 172 4.55 14.94 20.35
N ARG A 173 3.38 14.27 20.33
CA ARG A 173 2.13 14.84 19.81
C ARG A 173 1.71 16.07 20.61
N LYS A 174 1.77 16.01 21.94
CA LYS A 174 1.45 17.15 22.80
C LYS A 174 2.39 18.32 22.52
N LEU A 175 3.70 18.10 22.49
CA LEU A 175 4.70 19.13 22.20
C LEU A 175 4.51 19.75 20.81
N LYS A 176 4.22 18.95 19.78
CA LYS A 176 3.92 19.45 18.43
C LYS A 176 2.63 20.27 18.40
N LYS A 177 1.56 19.81 19.07
CA LYS A 177 0.31 20.56 19.22
C LYS A 177 0.53 21.91 19.91
N ASP A 178 1.36 21.93 20.94
CA ASP A 178 1.69 23.13 21.71
C ASP A 178 2.77 24.01 21.03
N LYS A 179 3.28 23.61 19.85
CA LYS A 179 4.38 24.27 19.10
C LYS A 179 5.71 24.38 19.84
N ARG A 180 5.97 23.47 20.79
CA ARG A 180 7.18 23.43 21.64
C ARG A 180 8.13 22.27 21.35
N TYR A 181 7.89 21.54 20.25
CA TYR A 181 8.69 20.37 19.91
C TYR A 181 10.16 20.70 19.63
N GLU A 182 10.44 21.74 18.84
CA GLU A 182 11.82 22.14 18.54
C GLU A 182 12.55 22.74 19.76
N GLU A 183 11.84 23.48 20.61
CA GLU A 183 12.36 23.93 21.92
C GLU A 183 12.82 22.74 22.76
N PHE A 184 11.95 21.73 22.89
CA PHE A 184 12.28 20.50 23.61
C PHE A 184 13.49 19.78 23.01
N ARG A 185 13.56 19.64 21.67
CA ARG A 185 14.69 18.99 21.00
C ARG A 185 16.01 19.70 21.26
N LYS A 186 16.00 21.04 21.23
CA LYS A 186 17.19 21.85 21.49
C LYS A 186 17.68 21.69 22.93
N LEU A 187 16.78 21.84 23.91
CA LEU A 187 17.13 21.67 25.33
C LEU A 187 17.65 20.26 25.62
N PHE A 188 17.04 19.23 25.02
CA PHE A 188 17.49 17.85 25.19
C PHE A 188 18.91 17.61 24.65
N GLN A 189 19.28 18.25 23.54
CA GLN A 189 20.63 18.20 22.97
C GLN A 189 21.67 18.98 23.77
N GLU A 190 21.27 20.00 24.54
CA GLU A 190 22.17 20.77 25.40
C GLU A 190 22.50 20.03 26.70
N GLU A 191 21.59 19.17 27.16
CA GLU A 191 21.71 18.38 28.40
C GLU A 191 22.30 16.97 28.18
N THR A 192 22.51 16.54 26.93
CA THR A 192 23.07 15.21 26.56
C THR A 192 24.35 15.36 25.75
#